data_AF-A0A3S1BTC5-F1
#
_entry.id   AF-A0A3S1BTC5-F1
#
_cell.length_a   1.000
_cell.length_b   1.000
_cell.length_c   1.000
_cell.angle_alpha   90.00
_cell.angle_beta   90.00
_cell.angle_gamma   90.00
#
_symmetry.space_group_name_H-M   'P 1'
#
loop_
_entity.id
_entity.type
_entity.pdbx_description
1 polymer ?
#
loop_
_entity_poly.entity_id
_entity_poly.type
_entity_poly.pdbx_seq_one_letter_code
_entity_poly.pdbx_strand_id
1 'polypeptide(L)'
;MDVHNKTLKSYHIVGQALDFVPVLATGATDYNGYGAAGIKKAIAEAKRLGFEWGGDWGWDSPHLQFNYKGYGTDLKLDITKEDEEMTAAEKDVSTALQTTVKEQAKQIAALEKRLNITGKETYASGYAEAVEAAKKSGAITTSSDKSKIDLNIIQMLHNLGLLKKGAK
;
A
#
# COMPACT_ATOMS: atom_id res chain seq x y z
N MET A 1 8.48 22.09 -24.95
CA MET A 1 7.23 21.55 -24.36
C MET A 1 6.94 22.38 -23.12
N ASP A 2 5.89 23.19 -23.21
CA ASP A 2 5.54 24.19 -22.20
C ASP A 2 4.59 23.55 -21.18
N VAL A 3 5.13 23.14 -20.03
CA VAL A 3 4.38 22.37 -19.02
C VAL A 3 3.73 23.34 -18.05
N HIS A 4 2.53 23.81 -18.42
CA HIS A 4 1.60 24.50 -17.53
C HIS A 4 1.01 23.54 -16.48
N ASN A 5 1.85 22.92 -15.64
CA ASN A 5 1.38 22.21 -14.46
C ASN A 5 1.20 23.21 -13.32
N LYS A 6 0.05 23.90 -13.30
CA LYS A 6 -0.33 24.82 -12.21
C LYS A 6 -0.58 24.08 -10.88
N THR A 7 -0.71 22.75 -10.87
CA THR A 7 -1.08 21.96 -9.70
C THR A 7 -0.09 22.07 -8.55
N LEU A 8 1.22 22.23 -8.84
CA LEU A 8 2.20 22.41 -7.78
C LEU A 8 2.23 23.83 -7.22
N LYS A 9 1.68 24.84 -7.91
CA LYS A 9 1.66 26.25 -7.48
C LYS A 9 0.44 26.60 -6.63
N SER A 10 0.36 26.05 -5.43
CA SER A 10 -0.75 26.30 -4.49
C SER A 10 -0.28 26.57 -3.07
N TYR A 11 -0.87 27.57 -2.41
CA TYR A 11 -0.62 27.89 -0.99
C TYR A 11 -1.18 26.83 -0.02
N HIS A 12 -2.14 26.00 -0.47
CA HIS A 12 -2.65 24.87 0.31
C HIS A 12 -1.55 23.84 0.61
N ILE A 13 -0.62 23.65 -0.34
CA ILE A 13 0.48 22.66 -0.21
C ILE A 13 1.46 23.05 0.90
N VAL A 14 1.62 24.35 1.15
CA VAL A 14 2.53 24.90 2.16
C VAL A 14 1.80 25.28 3.45
N GLY A 15 0.54 24.87 3.62
CA GLY A 15 -0.26 25.12 4.82
C GLY A 15 -0.59 26.60 5.06
N GLN A 16 -0.56 27.43 4.01
CA GLN A 16 -0.81 28.87 4.09
C GLN A 16 -2.17 29.28 3.48
N ALA A 17 -2.95 28.32 3.00
CA ALA A 17 -4.32 28.57 2.54
C ALA A 17 -5.31 27.57 3.15
N LEU A 18 -6.57 27.98 3.20
CA LEU A 18 -7.70 27.15 3.57
C LEU A 18 -8.90 27.51 2.70
N ASP A 19 -9.79 26.54 2.49
CA ASP A 19 -11.08 26.77 1.85
C ASP A 19 -12.19 26.62 2.89
N PHE A 20 -13.15 27.53 2.86
CA PHE A 20 -14.32 27.50 3.75
C PHE A 20 -15.62 27.61 2.95
N VAL A 21 -16.72 27.11 3.51
CA VAL A 21 -18.05 27.24 2.94
C VAL A 21 -19.05 27.67 4.02
N PRO A 22 -19.91 28.67 3.77
CA PRO A 22 -21.01 29.00 4.67
C PRO A 22 -21.94 27.81 4.88
N VAL A 23 -22.51 27.69 6.08
CA VAL A 23 -23.49 26.66 6.41
C VAL A 23 -24.77 27.30 6.92
N LEU A 24 -25.90 26.76 6.49
CA LEU A 24 -27.22 27.12 7.00
C LEU A 24 -27.41 26.59 8.42
N ALA A 25 -28.39 27.12 9.15
CA ALA A 25 -28.75 26.61 10.48
C ALA A 25 -29.15 25.11 10.47
N THR A 26 -29.55 24.59 9.31
CA THR A 26 -29.86 23.18 9.09
C THR A 26 -28.62 22.28 8.95
N GLY A 27 -27.42 22.86 8.88
CA GLY A 27 -26.16 22.17 8.59
C GLY A 27 -25.87 21.94 7.11
N ALA A 28 -26.79 22.35 6.22
CA ALA A 28 -26.56 22.28 4.77
C ALA A 28 -25.56 23.35 4.32
N THR A 29 -24.72 23.01 3.34
CA THR A 29 -23.78 23.95 2.72
C THR A 29 -24.51 24.98 1.87
N ASP A 30 -24.08 26.23 1.97
CA ASP A 30 -24.57 27.34 1.16
C ASP A 30 -23.43 27.93 0.33
N TYR A 31 -23.25 27.41 -0.88
CA TYR A 31 -22.21 27.86 -1.82
C TYR A 31 -22.39 29.30 -2.30
N ASN A 32 -23.57 29.91 -2.08
CA ASN A 32 -23.84 31.31 -2.44
C ASN A 32 -23.84 32.24 -1.20
N GLY A 33 -23.59 31.69 0.00
CA GLY A 33 -23.77 32.37 1.27
C GLY A 33 -22.71 33.40 1.64
N TYR A 34 -21.67 33.60 0.81
CA TYR A 34 -20.55 34.50 1.12
C TYR A 34 -20.97 35.97 1.27
N GLY A 35 -22.13 36.35 0.71
CA GLY A 35 -22.72 37.68 0.86
C GLY A 35 -23.35 37.94 2.22
N ALA A 36 -23.60 36.91 3.04
CA ALA A 36 -24.30 37.02 4.31
C ALA A 36 -23.50 37.85 5.34
N ALA A 37 -24.20 38.64 6.16
CA ALA A 37 -23.57 39.57 7.10
C ALA A 37 -22.60 38.88 8.08
N GLY A 38 -22.94 37.67 8.55
CA GLY A 38 -22.05 36.89 9.42
C GLY A 38 -20.76 36.47 8.72
N ILE A 39 -20.88 36.01 7.47
CA ILE A 39 -19.72 35.57 6.68
C ILE A 39 -18.84 36.76 6.32
N LYS A 40 -19.43 37.91 5.95
CA LYS A 40 -18.67 39.15 5.71
C LYS A 40 -17.89 39.60 6.95
N LYS A 41 -18.41 39.41 8.17
CA LYS A 41 -17.67 39.70 9.40
C LYS A 41 -16.48 38.76 9.59
N ALA A 42 -16.66 37.45 9.33
CA ALA A 42 -15.56 36.48 9.38
C ALA A 42 -14.47 36.79 8.35
N ILE A 43 -14.85 37.13 7.12
CA ILE A 43 -13.91 37.56 6.07
C ILE A 43 -13.18 38.84 6.47
N ALA A 44 -13.89 39.84 7.02
CA ALA A 44 -13.27 41.07 7.49
C ALA A 44 -12.25 40.82 8.61
N GLU A 45 -12.55 39.90 9.53
CA GLU A 45 -11.63 39.50 10.58
C GLU A 45 -10.41 38.74 10.05
N ALA A 46 -10.60 37.81 9.11
CA ALA A 46 -9.49 37.13 8.44
C ALA A 46 -8.56 38.14 7.75
N LYS A 47 -9.14 39.12 7.04
CA LYS A 47 -8.38 40.22 6.41
C LYS A 47 -7.64 41.07 7.45
N ARG A 48 -8.26 41.36 8.60
CA ARG A 48 -7.61 42.08 9.72
C ARG A 48 -6.40 41.31 10.27
N LEU A 49 -6.48 39.98 10.31
CA LEU A 49 -5.39 39.10 10.73
C LEU A 49 -4.28 38.96 9.67
N GLY A 50 -4.50 39.45 8.44
CA GLY A 50 -3.53 39.48 7.35
C GLY A 50 -3.78 38.44 6.25
N PHE A 51 -4.95 37.80 6.21
CA PHE A 51 -5.34 36.95 5.08
C PHE A 51 -5.79 37.78 3.87
N GLU A 52 -5.53 37.26 2.68
CA GLU A 52 -6.21 37.64 1.45
C GLU A 52 -7.37 36.69 1.18
N TRP A 53 -8.46 37.22 0.62
CA TRP A 53 -9.67 36.46 0.30
C TRP A 53 -9.86 36.37 -1.20
N GLY A 54 -10.05 35.15 -1.72
CA GLY A 54 -10.18 34.92 -3.14
C GLY A 54 -11.48 35.46 -3.76
N GLY A 55 -12.49 35.75 -2.94
CA GLY A 55 -13.69 36.46 -3.40
C GLY A 55 -13.42 37.89 -3.85
N ASP A 56 -12.38 38.55 -3.34
CA ASP A 56 -11.94 39.87 -3.83
C ASP A 56 -11.39 39.78 -5.27
N TRP A 57 -10.99 38.58 -5.73
CA TRP A 57 -10.58 38.32 -7.11
C TRP A 57 -11.75 38.03 -8.04
N GLY A 58 -12.96 37.85 -7.50
CA GLY A 58 -14.20 37.66 -8.25
C GLY A 58 -14.53 36.22 -8.66
N TRP A 59 -13.66 35.24 -8.38
CA TRP A 59 -13.87 33.85 -8.81
C TRP A 59 -13.62 32.78 -7.74
N ASP A 60 -13.00 33.13 -6.60
CA ASP A 60 -12.54 32.13 -5.61
C ASP A 60 -13.01 32.44 -4.19
N SER A 61 -14.34 32.55 -4.02
CA SER A 61 -14.95 32.88 -2.72
C SER A 61 -14.63 31.90 -1.57
N PRO A 62 -14.41 30.59 -1.80
CA PRO A 62 -13.99 29.69 -0.73
C PRO A 62 -12.59 29.97 -0.18
N HIS A 63 -11.68 30.54 -0.98
CA HIS A 63 -10.26 30.56 -0.68
C HIS A 63 -9.83 31.72 0.24
N LEU A 64 -9.08 31.40 1.28
CA LEU A 64 -8.34 32.34 2.12
C LEU A 64 -6.86 31.95 2.13
N GLN A 65 -5.95 32.91 1.98
CA GLN A 65 -4.51 32.67 2.05
C GLN A 65 -3.78 33.69 2.92
N PHE A 66 -2.73 33.25 3.61
CA PHE A 66 -1.84 34.10 4.40
C PHE A 66 -0.47 34.15 3.73
N ASN A 67 -0.10 35.31 3.18
CA ASN A 67 1.14 35.48 2.41
C ASN A 67 2.36 35.71 3.32
N TYR A 68 2.65 34.76 4.22
CA TYR A 68 3.79 34.86 5.13
C TYR A 68 5.11 34.49 4.44
N LYS A 69 5.09 33.39 3.71
CA LYS A 69 6.19 32.86 2.93
C LYS A 69 5.69 32.70 1.50
N GLY A 70 6.29 33.43 0.56
CA GLY A 70 5.96 33.31 -0.85
C GLY A 70 6.04 31.85 -1.31
N TYR A 71 5.23 31.48 -2.32
CA TYR A 71 5.30 30.16 -2.90
C TYR A 71 6.76 29.78 -3.28
N GLY A 72 7.25 28.63 -2.80
CA GLY A 72 8.62 28.16 -3.03
C GLY A 72 9.70 28.88 -2.23
N THR A 73 9.32 29.67 -1.21
CA THR A 73 10.25 30.23 -0.19
C THR A 73 10.37 29.36 1.05
N ASP A 74 9.76 28.16 1.02
CA ASP A 74 10.13 27.07 1.90
C ASP A 74 11.66 26.99 1.90
N LEU A 75 12.25 26.85 3.08
CA LEU A 75 13.68 26.54 3.14
C LEU A 75 13.84 25.36 2.18
N LYS A 76 14.67 25.52 1.15
CA LYS A 76 15.29 24.35 0.55
C LYS A 76 15.81 23.61 1.78
N LEU A 77 15.20 22.45 2.09
CA LEU A 77 15.96 21.42 2.76
C LEU A 77 17.26 21.42 1.99
N ASP A 78 18.32 21.83 2.66
CA ASP A 78 19.58 21.98 1.99
C ASP A 78 19.95 20.56 1.61
N ILE A 79 19.56 20.14 0.41
CA ILE A 79 19.91 18.84 -0.15
C ILE A 79 21.41 18.86 -0.53
N THR A 80 22.11 19.97 -0.24
CA THR A 80 23.57 20.02 -0.15
C THR A 80 24.12 19.63 1.22
N LYS A 81 23.27 19.47 2.26
CA LYS A 81 23.34 18.21 3.00
C LYS A 81 22.80 17.17 2.05
N GLU A 82 23.67 16.79 1.11
CA GLU A 82 23.58 15.50 0.46
C GLU A 82 23.18 14.53 1.55
N ASP A 83 22.26 13.61 1.23
CA ASP A 83 22.14 12.33 1.90
C ASP A 83 23.50 12.05 2.54
N GLU A 84 23.65 12.21 3.87
CA GLU A 84 24.98 12.07 4.50
C GLU A 84 25.52 10.77 3.93
N GLU A 85 26.64 10.86 3.21
CA GLU A 85 27.10 9.75 2.38
C GLU A 85 26.98 8.51 3.25
N MET A 86 26.07 7.59 2.87
CA MET A 86 25.69 6.47 3.73
C MET A 86 26.97 5.95 4.37
N THR A 87 27.06 6.00 5.70
CA THR A 87 28.34 5.79 6.36
C THR A 87 28.87 4.42 5.91
N ALA A 88 30.18 4.21 5.87
CA ALA A 88 30.72 2.92 5.43
C ALA A 88 30.03 1.74 6.16
N ALA A 89 29.71 1.94 7.45
CA ALA A 89 28.91 1.01 8.24
C ALA A 89 27.49 0.79 7.71
N GLU A 90 26.75 1.85 7.34
CA GLU A 90 25.41 1.71 6.78
C GLU A 90 25.42 1.11 5.36
N LYS A 91 26.45 1.39 4.54
CA LYS A 91 26.63 0.76 3.21
C LYS A 91 26.88 -0.75 3.36
N ASP A 92 27.68 -1.12 4.35
CA ASP A 92 27.96 -2.51 4.68
C ASP A 92 26.70 -3.22 5.19
N VAL A 93 25.91 -2.57 6.06
CA VAL A 93 24.62 -3.11 6.55
C VAL A 93 23.62 -3.29 5.41
N SER A 94 23.49 -2.31 4.51
CA SER A 94 22.59 -2.42 3.36
C SER A 94 23.00 -3.55 2.41
N THR A 95 24.29 -3.69 2.12
CA THR A 95 24.85 -4.79 1.30
C THR A 95 24.62 -6.15 1.95
N ALA A 96 24.86 -6.26 3.26
CA ALA A 96 24.63 -7.48 4.02
C ALA A 96 23.15 -7.86 4.05
N LEU A 97 22.26 -6.88 4.20
CA LEU A 97 20.81 -7.10 4.18
C LEU A 97 20.34 -7.56 2.80
N GLN A 98 20.81 -6.93 1.72
CA GLN A 98 20.50 -7.35 0.36
C GLN A 98 20.99 -8.77 0.06
N THR A 99 22.18 -9.13 0.55
CA THR A 99 22.72 -10.48 0.42
C THR A 99 21.85 -11.49 1.19
N THR A 100 21.46 -11.14 2.40
CA THR A 100 20.59 -11.98 3.25
C THR A 100 19.23 -12.21 2.61
N VAL A 101 18.58 -11.16 2.09
CA VAL A 101 17.28 -11.27 1.40
C VAL A 101 17.40 -12.16 0.16
N LYS A 102 18.46 -12.00 -0.64
CA LYS A 102 18.72 -12.86 -1.81
C LYS A 102 18.90 -14.32 -1.41
N GLU A 103 19.60 -14.59 -0.32
CA GLU A 103 19.82 -15.95 0.15
C GLU A 103 18.55 -16.58 0.75
N GLN A 104 17.78 -15.82 1.52
CA GLN A 104 16.47 -16.25 2.02
C GLN A 104 15.51 -16.59 0.87
N ALA A 105 15.49 -15.78 -0.20
CA ALA A 105 14.67 -16.07 -1.38
C ALA A 105 15.03 -17.43 -2.02
N LYS A 106 16.32 -17.78 -2.09
CA LYS A 106 16.75 -19.10 -2.58
C LYS A 106 16.33 -20.23 -1.63
N GLN A 107 16.48 -20.02 -0.32
CA GLN A 107 16.08 -21.00 0.68
C GLN A 107 14.57 -21.27 0.65
N ILE A 108 13.77 -20.21 0.52
CA ILE A 108 12.30 -20.31 0.37
C ILE A 108 11.96 -21.12 -0.88
N ALA A 109 12.54 -20.78 -2.03
CA ALA A 109 12.30 -21.53 -3.27
C ALA A 109 12.69 -23.03 -3.14
N ALA A 110 13.80 -23.33 -2.45
CA ALA A 110 14.21 -24.71 -2.18
C ALA A 110 13.25 -25.45 -1.23
N LEU A 111 12.72 -24.76 -0.21
CA LEU A 111 11.72 -25.32 0.70
C LEU A 111 10.37 -25.55 0.01
N GLU A 112 9.90 -24.60 -0.78
CA GLU A 112 8.67 -24.72 -1.58
C GLU A 112 8.71 -25.94 -2.49
N LYS A 113 9.86 -26.17 -3.15
CA LYS A 113 10.09 -27.36 -3.98
C LYS A 113 10.11 -28.65 -3.17
N ARG A 114 10.83 -28.69 -2.04
CA ARG A 114 10.90 -29.88 -1.16
C ARG A 114 9.54 -30.27 -0.57
N LEU A 115 8.73 -29.27 -0.24
CA LEU A 115 7.42 -29.47 0.37
C LEU A 115 6.29 -29.64 -0.67
N ASN A 116 6.58 -29.40 -1.95
CA ASN A 116 5.61 -29.37 -3.04
C ASN A 116 4.38 -28.50 -2.71
N ILE A 117 4.60 -27.32 -2.10
CA ILE A 117 3.51 -26.43 -1.65
C ILE A 117 2.61 -25.99 -2.82
N THR A 118 3.19 -25.83 -4.01
CA THR A 118 2.46 -25.38 -5.19
C THR A 118 1.76 -26.52 -5.95
N GLY A 119 1.97 -27.78 -5.56
CA GLY A 119 1.46 -28.97 -6.24
C GLY A 119 2.10 -29.26 -7.61
N LYS A 120 2.99 -28.38 -8.12
CA LYS A 120 3.54 -28.49 -9.47
C LYS A 120 4.66 -29.51 -9.62
N GLU A 121 5.30 -29.91 -8.53
CA GLU A 121 6.37 -30.91 -8.58
C GLU A 121 5.77 -32.31 -8.68
N THR A 122 6.34 -33.13 -9.55
CA THR A 122 5.95 -34.55 -9.65
C THR A 122 6.36 -35.28 -8.37
N TYR A 123 5.43 -36.05 -7.79
CA TYR A 123 5.74 -36.84 -6.61
C TYR A 123 6.79 -37.92 -6.93
N ALA A 124 7.68 -38.20 -5.97
CA ALA A 124 8.68 -39.24 -6.13
C ALA A 124 8.02 -40.60 -6.44
N SER A 125 8.63 -41.40 -7.32
CA SER A 125 8.11 -42.71 -7.77
C SER A 125 7.67 -43.64 -6.63
N GLY A 126 8.29 -43.52 -5.45
CA GLY A 126 7.94 -44.29 -4.25
C GLY A 126 6.52 -44.08 -3.68
N TYR A 127 5.79 -43.03 -4.09
CA TYR A 127 4.39 -42.81 -3.67
C TYR A 127 3.36 -43.36 -4.67
N ALA A 128 3.79 -43.84 -5.85
CA ALA A 128 2.87 -44.18 -6.94
C ALA A 128 1.82 -45.22 -6.54
N GLU A 129 2.22 -46.28 -5.84
CA GLU A 129 1.29 -47.33 -5.39
C GLU A 129 0.26 -46.80 -4.39
N ALA A 130 0.70 -46.03 -3.40
CA ALA A 130 -0.18 -45.45 -2.39
C ALA A 130 -1.15 -44.42 -2.99
N VAL A 131 -0.69 -43.61 -3.93
CA VAL A 131 -1.53 -42.65 -4.67
C VAL A 131 -2.58 -43.38 -5.51
N GLU A 132 -2.20 -44.44 -6.23
CA GLU A 132 -3.14 -45.23 -7.02
C GLU A 132 -4.15 -45.98 -6.14
N ALA A 133 -3.73 -46.52 -5.00
CA ALA A 133 -4.63 -47.11 -4.01
C ALA A 133 -5.62 -46.06 -3.43
N ALA A 134 -5.12 -44.87 -3.09
CA ALA A 134 -5.94 -43.77 -2.60
C ALA A 134 -7.01 -43.36 -3.64
N LYS A 135 -6.64 -43.22 -4.92
CA LYS A 135 -7.59 -42.96 -6.01
C LYS A 135 -8.63 -44.06 -6.16
N LYS A 136 -8.20 -45.33 -6.17
CA LYS A 136 -9.10 -46.49 -6.29
C LYS A 136 -10.07 -46.63 -5.12
N SER A 137 -9.65 -46.24 -3.92
CA SER A 137 -10.48 -46.23 -2.71
C SER A 137 -11.47 -45.07 -2.67
N GLY A 138 -11.24 -44.01 -3.47
CA GLY A 138 -12.03 -42.77 -3.45
C GLY A 138 -11.56 -41.75 -2.40
N ALA A 139 -10.48 -42.03 -1.66
CA ALA A 139 -9.93 -41.12 -0.65
C ALA A 139 -9.40 -39.81 -1.27
N ILE A 140 -8.94 -39.85 -2.53
CA ILE A 140 -8.56 -38.67 -3.32
C ILE A 140 -9.04 -38.84 -4.77
N THR A 141 -9.28 -37.72 -5.46
CA THR A 141 -9.61 -37.71 -6.90
C THR A 141 -8.42 -37.37 -7.79
N THR A 142 -7.46 -36.59 -7.27
CA THR A 142 -6.23 -36.18 -7.94
C THR A 142 -5.07 -36.11 -6.94
N SER A 143 -3.85 -36.24 -7.47
CA SER A 143 -2.60 -36.12 -6.73
C SER A 143 -1.79 -34.87 -7.13
N SER A 144 -2.27 -34.10 -8.11
CA SER A 144 -1.54 -32.97 -8.72
C SER A 144 -1.52 -31.71 -7.87
N ASP A 145 -2.19 -31.71 -6.73
CA ASP A 145 -2.33 -30.60 -5.78
C ASP A 145 -1.84 -31.01 -4.37
N LYS A 146 -1.23 -32.20 -4.23
CA LYS A 146 -0.87 -32.77 -2.93
C LYS A 146 0.55 -32.37 -2.53
N SER A 147 0.67 -31.80 -1.34
CA SER A 147 1.96 -31.48 -0.73
C SER A 147 2.69 -32.75 -0.29
N LYS A 148 3.97 -32.62 0.10
CA LYS A 148 4.75 -33.73 0.65
C LYS A 148 4.11 -34.35 1.90
N ILE A 149 3.45 -33.53 2.72
CA ILE A 149 2.76 -34.00 3.94
C ILE A 149 1.57 -34.88 3.57
N ASP A 150 0.77 -34.44 2.60
CA ASP A 150 -0.38 -35.21 2.11
C ASP A 150 0.05 -36.57 1.54
N LEU A 151 1.14 -36.58 0.76
CA LEU A 151 1.71 -37.80 0.20
C LEU A 151 2.23 -38.75 1.30
N ASN A 152 2.87 -38.22 2.35
CA ASN A 152 3.27 -39.02 3.51
C ASN A 152 2.06 -39.62 4.23
N ILE A 153 0.97 -38.85 4.40
CA ILE A 153 -0.28 -39.34 4.99
C ILE A 153 -0.87 -40.46 4.13
N ILE A 154 -0.97 -40.26 2.82
CA ILE A 154 -1.45 -41.27 1.87
C ILE A 154 -0.60 -42.55 1.98
N GLN A 155 0.73 -42.42 2.04
CA GLN A 155 1.61 -43.59 2.21
C GLN A 155 1.40 -44.29 3.56
N MET A 156 1.22 -43.55 4.65
CA MET A 156 0.93 -44.15 5.96
C MET A 156 -0.40 -44.91 5.94
N LEU A 157 -1.46 -44.31 5.38
CA LEU A 157 -2.76 -44.96 5.24
C LEU A 157 -2.68 -46.22 4.35
N HIS A 158 -1.87 -46.17 3.29
CA HIS A 158 -1.60 -47.33 2.44
C HIS A 158 -0.92 -48.45 3.22
N ASN A 159 0.16 -48.13 3.96
CA ASN A 159 0.92 -49.10 4.75
C ASN A 159 0.07 -49.72 5.87
N LEU A 160 -0.90 -48.97 6.42
CA LEU A 160 -1.88 -49.47 7.39
C LEU A 160 -3.02 -50.28 6.74
N GLY A 161 -3.06 -50.38 5.41
CA GLY A 161 -4.08 -51.13 4.68
C GLY A 161 -5.46 -50.46 4.70
N LEU A 162 -5.53 -49.16 4.98
CA LEU A 162 -6.78 -48.39 5.13
C LEU A 162 -7.32 -47.88 3.78
N LEU A 163 -6.54 -47.99 2.70
CA LEU A 163 -6.93 -47.54 1.35
C LEU A 163 -7.58 -48.67 0.52
N LYS A 164 -8.56 -49.38 1.09
CA LYS A 164 -9.31 -50.44 0.39
C LYS A 164 -10.61 -49.90 -0.19
N LYS A 165 -10.98 -50.35 -1.40
CA LYS A 165 -12.23 -49.97 -2.07
C LYS A 165 -13.42 -50.55 -1.31
N GLY A 166 -14.31 -49.69 -0.82
CA GLY A 166 -15.57 -50.10 -0.19
C GLY A 166 -15.55 -50.23 1.34
N ALA A 167 -14.59 -49.63 2.04
CA ALA A 167 -14.71 -49.42 3.48
C ALA A 167 -15.85 -48.39 3.73
N LYS A 168 -17.06 -48.92 3.94
CA LYS A 168 -18.14 -48.20 4.62
C LYS A 168 -17.90 -48.26 6.12
#